data_AF-X6NU36-F1
#
_entry.id   AF-X6NU36-F1
#
_cell.length_a   1.000
_cell.length_b   1.000
_cell.length_c   1.000
_cell.angle_alpha   90.00
_cell.angle_beta   90.00
_cell.angle_gamma   90.00
#
_symmetry.space_group_name_H-M   'P 1'
#
loop_
_entity.id
_entity.type
_entity.pdbx_description
1 polymer ?
#
loop_
_entity_poly.entity_id
_entity_poly.type
_entity_poly.pdbx_seq_one_letter_code
_entity_poly.pdbx_strand_id
1 'polypeptide(L)'
;MEGDDRKRGGKQQRNVVFFDEINTSPDIGWFKELVCSHSLDGIELPEQIKIIGACNPYRRRAISPEAKEYSANDPLSRYIYQVYPLCETMKEYLWSFGQLSLWDEEQYIWEMSKKIFREMSTNDGRNIPFEWKCAIAGNVAQSQRFLRESLKDKDIISLRDAARFLKLFSLLFSYVQRPDKSSSSVHICRCMTIALSLCYYFRLDYTQRQKLDQVVSTLNNVPFSKNLEAEIDAVSGVFEMPKGVALNQVLKENLFVLFFCIVTATPIVLVGKPGASKTLSFEIMRSSFSSSGIVRMKEKLKEIHLDVPIKPIQTVAFQCTRDSKPSGIMERWGQAMIFLNHPTVNPLVLLDEIGLAEHSTHRPLKILHQLLETPKIAFVGISNWILDAAKMNRVIMHQIRDLSTKDLTETAQEMCRLHCLISKEANNFRQVICPNLQGEISNITTVYDKIIQDQSEAFQPNGKKHFFGARDFYALIRHQLHSESYHKSLEGFARNFGGIDTPEFRKKLEEIITQVLGMEPQKVVPI
;
A
#
# COMPACT_ATOMS: atom_id res chain seq x y z
N MET A 1 43.05 68.86 1.11
CA MET A 1 42.33 67.75 1.78
C MET A 1 41.55 67.04 0.70
N GLU A 2 42.18 66.04 0.09
CA GLU A 2 41.54 65.10 -0.83
C GLU A 2 40.59 64.23 -0.01
N GLY A 3 39.30 64.28 -0.35
CA GLY A 3 38.28 63.43 0.23
C GLY A 3 38.32 62.06 -0.42
N ASP A 4 38.85 61.09 0.32
CA ASP A 4 38.82 59.65 0.04
C ASP A 4 37.36 59.15 0.03
N ASP A 5 36.70 59.23 -1.12
CA ASP A 5 35.40 58.60 -1.39
C ASP A 5 35.60 57.07 -1.48
N ARG A 6 35.73 56.44 -0.31
CA ARG A 6 35.68 54.99 -0.18
C ARG A 6 34.33 54.49 -0.65
N LYS A 7 34.28 54.03 -1.91
CA LYS A 7 33.26 53.11 -2.42
C LYS A 7 33.12 51.93 -1.46
N ARG A 8 32.15 52.02 -0.55
CA ARG A 8 31.63 50.87 0.20
C ARG A 8 31.02 49.94 -0.84
N GLY A 9 31.77 48.92 -1.25
CA GLY A 9 31.26 47.84 -2.09
C GLY A 9 30.07 47.18 -1.40
N GLY A 10 28.86 47.56 -1.81
CA GLY A 10 27.65 46.87 -1.39
C GLY A 10 27.76 45.41 -1.84
N LYS A 11 27.62 44.46 -0.91
CA LYS A 11 27.48 43.06 -1.25
C LYS A 11 26.32 42.93 -2.24
N GLN A 12 26.61 42.70 -3.52
CA GLN A 12 25.57 42.36 -4.50
C GLN A 12 24.90 41.08 -4.01
N GLN A 13 23.64 41.20 -3.61
CA GLN A 13 22.84 40.07 -3.14
C GLN A 13 22.56 39.16 -4.33
N ARG A 14 23.15 37.96 -4.31
CA ARG A 14 22.90 36.91 -5.31
C ARG A 14 21.70 36.09 -4.85
N ASN A 15 20.70 35.97 -5.73
CA ASN A 15 19.51 35.17 -5.48
C ASN A 15 19.64 33.86 -6.27
N VAL A 16 19.54 32.73 -5.57
CA VAL A 16 19.54 31.41 -6.20
C VAL A 16 18.10 30.91 -6.25
N VAL A 17 17.62 30.60 -7.45
CA VAL A 17 16.32 29.97 -7.67
C VAL A 17 16.56 28.50 -7.96
N PHE A 18 16.07 27.65 -7.05
CA PHE A 18 16.19 26.20 -7.15
C PHE A 18 14.88 25.58 -7.62
N PHE A 19 14.92 24.83 -8.71
CA PHE A 19 13.80 24.05 -9.21
C PHE A 19 14.06 22.56 -9.00
N ASP A 20 13.19 21.91 -8.22
CA ASP A 20 13.25 20.45 -8.01
C ASP A 20 12.43 19.70 -9.07
N GLU A 21 12.83 18.48 -9.39
CA GLU A 21 12.16 17.57 -10.33
C GLU A 21 11.78 18.22 -11.69
N ILE A 22 12.66 19.05 -12.29
CA ILE A 22 12.34 19.89 -13.49
C ILE A 22 11.79 19.12 -14.68
N ASN A 23 12.28 17.90 -14.87
CA ASN A 23 11.89 17.04 -15.98
C ASN A 23 10.57 16.31 -15.76
N THR A 24 9.84 16.61 -14.69
CA THR A 24 8.46 16.16 -14.52
C THR A 24 7.45 17.03 -15.29
N SER A 25 7.84 18.20 -15.80
CA SER A 25 6.98 19.06 -16.64
C SER A 25 7.18 18.79 -18.13
N PRO A 26 6.13 18.83 -18.98
CA PRO A 26 6.31 18.78 -20.44
C PRO A 26 7.05 20.02 -20.98
N ASP A 27 6.97 21.13 -20.24
CA ASP A 27 7.48 22.45 -20.59
C ASP A 27 9.01 22.60 -20.41
N ILE A 28 9.79 21.56 -20.74
CA ILE A 28 11.25 21.57 -20.63
C ILE A 28 11.88 22.71 -21.45
N GLY A 29 11.23 23.14 -22.54
CA GLY A 29 11.71 24.25 -23.37
C GLY A 29 11.92 25.56 -22.58
N TRP A 30 11.01 25.88 -21.67
CA TRP A 30 11.13 27.05 -20.79
C TRP A 30 12.30 26.90 -19.82
N PHE A 31 12.50 25.71 -19.27
CA PHE A 31 13.64 25.42 -18.41
C PHE A 31 14.98 25.46 -19.16
N LYS A 32 15.00 25.02 -20.42
CA LYS A 32 16.17 25.16 -21.29
C LYS A 32 16.53 26.63 -21.46
N GLU A 33 15.56 27.49 -21.74
CA GLU A 33 15.80 28.93 -21.89
C GLU A 33 16.39 29.55 -20.61
N LEU A 34 15.76 29.26 -19.46
CA LEU A 34 16.21 29.76 -18.16
C LEU A 34 17.64 29.33 -17.80
N VAL A 35 18.00 28.09 -18.09
CA VAL A 35 19.30 27.51 -17.70
C VAL A 35 20.39 27.78 -18.73
N CYS A 36 20.10 27.59 -20.02
CA CYS A 36 21.10 27.71 -21.08
C CYS A 36 21.24 29.14 -21.63
N SER A 37 20.13 29.87 -21.77
CA SER A 37 20.12 31.22 -22.35
C SER A 37 20.07 32.34 -21.30
N HIS A 38 19.81 32.00 -20.03
CA HIS A 38 19.62 32.97 -18.94
C HIS A 38 18.56 34.03 -19.30
N SER A 39 17.51 33.61 -20.00
CA SER A 39 16.38 34.46 -20.39
C SER A 39 15.05 33.76 -20.07
N LEU A 40 13.97 34.55 -20.05
CA LEU A 40 12.60 34.05 -20.00
C LEU A 40 11.75 34.83 -20.98
N ASP A 41 11.14 34.13 -21.95
CA ASP A 41 10.33 34.73 -23.01
C ASP A 41 11.12 35.78 -23.82
N GLY A 42 12.41 35.50 -24.06
CA GLY A 42 13.33 36.38 -24.78
C GLY A 42 13.86 37.58 -23.97
N ILE A 43 13.45 37.74 -22.71
CA ILE A 43 13.96 38.79 -21.83
C ILE A 43 15.10 38.23 -20.98
N GLU A 44 16.29 38.83 -21.08
CA GLU A 44 17.45 38.44 -20.27
C GLU A 44 17.16 38.62 -18.78
N LEU A 45 17.55 37.61 -18.00
CA LEU A 45 17.45 37.65 -16.55
C LEU A 45 18.56 38.54 -15.96
N PRO A 46 18.28 39.25 -14.87
CA PRO A 46 19.33 39.98 -14.15
C PRO A 46 20.46 39.04 -13.69
N GLU A 47 21.72 39.46 -13.84
CA GLU A 47 22.91 38.64 -13.52
C GLU A 47 22.94 38.13 -12.07
N GLN A 48 22.23 38.81 -11.16
CA GLN A 48 22.15 38.45 -9.75
C GLN A 48 21.31 37.19 -9.51
N ILE A 49 20.50 36.77 -10.48
CA ILE A 49 19.67 35.56 -10.40
C ILE A 49 20.46 34.38 -10.98
N LYS A 50 20.65 33.34 -10.17
CA LYS A 50 21.26 32.07 -10.60
C LYS A 50 20.20 30.97 -10.53
N ILE A 51 20.05 30.25 -11.64
CA ILE A 51 19.08 29.15 -11.76
C ILE A 51 19.82 27.83 -11.53
N ILE A 52 19.29 27.00 -10.63
CA ILE A 52 19.76 25.64 -10.40
C ILE A 52 18.55 24.71 -10.53
N GLY A 53 18.69 23.63 -11.28
CA GLY A 53 17.65 22.63 -11.45
C GLY A 53 18.12 21.24 -11.02
N ALA A 54 17.25 20.48 -10.35
CA ALA A 54 17.42 19.05 -10.14
C ALA A 54 16.46 18.29 -11.06
N CYS A 55 16.93 17.19 -11.65
CA CYS A 55 16.15 16.33 -12.53
C CYS A 55 16.24 14.86 -12.09
N ASN A 56 15.16 14.10 -12.24
CA ASN A 56 15.19 12.68 -11.95
C ASN A 56 15.82 11.89 -13.12
N PRO A 57 16.54 10.79 -12.84
CA PRO A 57 17.18 10.00 -13.87
C PRO A 57 16.16 9.22 -14.73
N TYR A 58 16.52 9.00 -16.00
CA TYR A 58 15.76 8.18 -16.94
C TYR A 58 16.02 6.69 -16.70
N ARG A 59 15.35 6.10 -15.72
CA ARG A 59 15.53 4.69 -15.32
C ARG A 59 14.33 3.84 -15.67
N ARG A 60 14.53 2.76 -16.42
CA ARG A 60 13.47 1.81 -16.77
C ARG A 60 13.01 1.02 -15.55
N ARG A 61 11.71 0.77 -15.49
CA ARG A 61 11.06 -0.01 -14.44
C ARG A 61 10.88 -1.46 -14.88
N ALA A 62 11.05 -2.40 -13.96
CA ALA A 62 10.62 -3.78 -14.17
C ALA A 62 9.10 -3.87 -13.98
N ILE A 63 8.35 -3.89 -15.09
CA ILE A 63 6.87 -3.88 -15.08
C ILE A 63 6.34 -5.29 -15.35
N SER A 64 5.32 -5.68 -14.58
CA SER A 64 4.63 -6.96 -14.80
C SER A 64 3.93 -7.00 -16.17
N PRO A 65 3.72 -8.18 -16.76
CA PRO A 65 3.02 -8.30 -18.05
C PRO A 65 1.64 -7.64 -18.04
N GLU A 66 0.89 -7.72 -16.94
CA GLU A 66 -0.46 -7.13 -16.86
C GLU A 66 -0.37 -5.60 -16.91
N ALA A 67 0.53 -5.00 -16.12
CA ALA A 67 0.72 -3.55 -16.13
C ALA A 67 1.23 -3.02 -17.49
N LYS A 68 1.93 -3.83 -18.30
CA LYS A 68 2.33 -3.46 -19.67
C LYS A 68 1.15 -3.30 -20.62
N GLU A 69 0.11 -4.12 -20.47
CA GLU A 69 -1.10 -4.06 -21.31
C GLU A 69 -1.91 -2.79 -21.02
N TYR A 70 -2.08 -2.44 -19.74
CA TYR A 70 -2.71 -1.18 -19.33
C TYR A 70 -1.88 0.07 -19.69
N SER A 71 -0.57 -0.10 -19.82
CA SER A 71 0.43 0.94 -20.13
C SER A 71 0.75 1.08 -21.62
N ALA A 72 0.16 0.29 -22.50
CA ALA A 72 0.56 0.26 -23.92
C ALA A 72 0.53 1.64 -24.60
N ASN A 73 -0.38 2.51 -24.15
CA ASN A 73 -0.58 3.86 -24.70
C ASN A 73 0.18 4.97 -23.94
N ASP A 74 0.91 4.66 -22.87
CA ASP A 74 1.70 5.63 -22.10
C ASP A 74 3.19 5.24 -22.10
N PRO A 75 4.04 5.90 -22.90
CA PRO A 75 5.47 5.61 -22.96
C PRO A 75 6.21 5.86 -21.63
N LEU A 76 5.69 6.74 -20.77
CA LEU A 76 6.36 7.18 -19.54
C LEU A 76 6.17 6.19 -18.39
N SER A 77 5.11 5.39 -18.41
CA SER A 77 4.87 4.36 -17.38
C SER A 77 5.96 3.27 -17.36
N ARG A 78 6.76 3.17 -18.44
CA ARG A 78 7.92 2.27 -18.57
C ARG A 78 9.10 2.64 -17.66
N TYR A 79 9.05 3.81 -17.03
CA TYR A 79 10.12 4.36 -16.22
C TYR A 79 9.73 4.40 -14.74
N ILE A 80 10.74 4.33 -13.86
CA ILE A 80 10.55 4.42 -12.40
C ILE A 80 10.07 5.83 -12.02
N TYR A 81 10.55 6.83 -12.75
CA TYR A 81 10.08 8.21 -12.69
C TYR A 81 9.39 8.56 -13.99
N GLN A 82 8.18 9.12 -13.92
CA GLN A 82 7.50 9.67 -15.09
C GLN A 82 8.06 11.04 -15.44
N VAL A 83 9.19 11.04 -16.16
CA VAL A 83 9.90 12.25 -16.57
C VAL A 83 10.05 12.33 -18.07
N TYR A 84 10.16 13.56 -18.59
CA TYR A 84 10.41 13.87 -19.99
C TYR A 84 11.90 13.97 -20.28
N PRO A 85 12.34 13.62 -21.50
CA PRO A 85 13.75 13.62 -21.84
C PRO A 85 14.26 15.05 -21.93
N LEU A 86 15.44 15.30 -21.37
CA LEU A 86 16.10 16.60 -21.46
C LEU A 86 16.64 16.82 -22.88
N CYS A 87 16.60 18.06 -23.35
CA CYS A 87 17.19 18.46 -24.63
C CYS A 87 18.71 18.25 -24.61
N GLU A 88 19.33 17.96 -25.76
CA GLU A 88 20.77 17.69 -25.85
C GLU A 88 21.63 18.81 -25.24
N THR A 89 21.28 20.07 -25.47
CA THR A 89 21.99 21.22 -24.89
C THR A 89 21.95 21.23 -23.35
N MET A 90 20.83 20.83 -22.75
CA MET A 90 20.73 20.76 -21.28
C MET A 90 21.56 19.60 -20.73
N LYS A 91 21.78 18.54 -21.51
CA LYS A 91 22.59 17.40 -21.07
C LYS A 91 24.06 17.76 -20.88
N GLU A 92 24.57 18.77 -21.60
CA GLU A 92 25.93 19.28 -21.39
C GLU A 92 26.12 19.91 -20.01
N TYR A 93 25.05 20.45 -19.41
CA TYR A 93 25.05 21.03 -18.08
C TYR A 93 24.68 20.03 -16.97
N LEU A 94 24.40 18.77 -17.31
CA LEU A 94 24.08 17.76 -16.32
C LEU A 94 25.32 17.32 -15.57
N TRP A 95 25.28 17.47 -14.26
CA TRP A 95 26.24 16.85 -13.36
C TRP A 95 25.53 15.82 -12.48
N SER A 96 26.11 14.62 -12.39
CA SER A 96 25.58 13.57 -11.52
C SER A 96 26.07 13.80 -10.10
N PHE A 97 25.15 14.17 -9.21
CA PHE A 97 25.39 14.30 -7.76
C PHE A 97 25.73 12.95 -7.08
N GLY A 98 25.56 11.84 -7.80
CA GLY A 98 25.83 10.50 -7.30
C GLY A 98 24.71 9.95 -6.40
N GLN A 99 24.99 8.83 -5.74
CA GLN A 99 24.16 8.27 -4.69
C GLN A 99 24.87 8.49 -3.36
N LEU A 100 24.09 8.64 -2.30
CA LEU A 100 24.63 8.76 -0.96
C LEU A 100 25.44 7.49 -0.61
N SER A 101 26.61 7.66 0.01
CA SER A 101 27.37 6.49 0.47
C SER A 101 26.62 5.79 1.60
N LEU A 102 26.86 4.48 1.78
CA LEU A 102 26.24 3.72 2.87
C LEU A 102 26.57 4.32 4.24
N TRP A 103 27.81 4.81 4.40
CA TRP A 103 28.26 5.42 5.65
C TRP A 103 27.59 6.76 5.91
N ASP A 104 27.48 7.62 4.90
CA ASP A 104 26.78 8.90 5.04
C ASP A 104 25.31 8.66 5.40
N GLU A 105 24.67 7.66 4.79
CA GLU A 105 23.26 7.34 5.02
C GLU A 105 23.03 6.89 6.46
N GLU A 106 23.85 5.96 6.94
CA GLU A 106 23.85 5.52 8.33
C GLU A 106 24.01 6.71 9.28
N GLN A 107 24.91 7.65 8.95
CA GLN A 107 25.12 8.84 9.76
C GLN A 107 23.92 9.80 9.74
N TYR A 108 23.28 10.01 8.59
CA TYR A 108 22.03 10.79 8.53
C TYR A 108 20.92 10.16 9.35
N ILE A 109 20.74 8.84 9.23
CA ILE A 109 19.73 8.10 10.02
C ILE A 109 20.02 8.26 11.52
N TRP A 110 21.29 8.18 11.91
CA TRP A 110 21.72 8.38 13.30
C TRP A 110 21.41 9.79 13.82
N GLU A 111 21.75 10.83 13.06
CA GLU A 111 21.47 12.22 13.46
C GLU A 111 19.97 12.52 13.51
N MET A 112 19.19 12.01 12.55
CA MET A 112 17.73 12.08 12.58
C MET A 112 17.15 11.40 13.81
N SER A 113 17.67 10.22 14.17
CA SER A 113 17.25 9.46 15.34
C SER A 113 17.54 10.24 16.63
N LYS A 114 18.75 10.82 16.77
CA LYS A 114 19.12 11.66 17.91
C LYS A 114 18.15 12.82 18.11
N LYS A 115 17.78 13.51 17.03
CA LYS A 115 16.83 14.64 17.08
C LYS A 115 15.50 14.19 17.68
N ILE A 116 14.89 13.14 17.12
CA ILE A 116 13.59 12.63 17.59
C ILE A 116 13.67 12.12 19.05
N PHE A 117 14.74 11.42 19.42
CA PHE A 117 14.91 10.93 20.79
C PHE A 117 15.10 12.06 21.81
N ARG A 118 15.75 13.17 21.43
CA ARG A 118 15.84 14.38 22.28
C ARG A 118 14.46 15.00 22.47
N GLU A 119 13.70 15.17 21.39
CA GLU A 119 12.33 15.73 21.44
C GLU A 119 11.40 14.90 22.35
N MET A 120 11.49 13.57 22.30
CA MET A 120 10.71 12.70 23.20
C MET A 120 11.14 12.80 24.67
N SER A 121 12.44 12.96 24.93
CA SER A 121 12.94 13.13 26.29
C SER A 121 12.53 14.48 26.88
N THR A 122 12.54 15.55 26.08
CA THR A 122 12.17 16.90 26.54
C THR A 122 10.67 17.09 26.71
N ASN A 123 9.85 16.57 25.79
CA ASN A 123 8.41 16.85 25.78
C ASN A 123 7.63 15.89 26.69
N ASP A 124 8.04 14.62 26.75
CA ASP A 124 7.25 13.58 27.42
C ASP A 124 7.97 12.94 28.63
N GLY A 125 9.20 13.36 28.94
CA GLY A 125 10.03 12.76 30.01
C GLY A 125 10.44 11.30 29.72
N ARG A 126 10.24 10.83 28.49
CA ARG A 126 10.47 9.43 28.09
C ARG A 126 11.87 9.25 27.54
N ASN A 127 12.76 8.66 28.34
CA ASN A 127 14.13 8.38 27.90
C ASN A 127 14.27 6.95 27.37
N ILE A 128 14.93 6.83 26.22
CA ILE A 128 15.29 5.54 25.62
C ILE A 128 16.75 5.24 26.00
N PRO A 129 17.07 4.04 26.52
CA PRO A 129 18.45 3.66 26.82
C PRO A 129 19.36 3.78 25.59
N PHE A 130 20.64 4.12 25.80
CA PHE A 130 21.57 4.35 24.70
C PHE A 130 21.71 3.14 23.75
N GLU A 131 21.79 1.93 24.31
CA GLU A 131 21.85 0.68 23.53
C GLU A 131 20.66 0.53 22.57
N TRP A 132 19.45 0.88 23.03
CA TRP A 132 18.25 0.86 22.19
C TRP A 132 18.25 1.95 21.13
N LYS A 133 18.82 3.13 21.41
CA LYS A 133 18.99 4.18 20.39
C LYS A 133 19.86 3.67 19.24
N CYS A 134 20.98 3.02 19.56
CA CYS A 134 21.87 2.40 18.58
C CYS A 134 21.17 1.27 17.81
N ALA A 135 20.48 0.38 18.52
CA ALA A 135 19.75 -0.73 17.89
C ALA A 135 18.66 -0.25 16.93
N ILE A 136 17.89 0.79 17.30
CA ILE A 136 16.85 1.36 16.44
C ILE A 136 17.47 1.92 15.16
N ALA A 137 18.48 2.79 15.28
CA ALA A 137 19.12 3.38 14.11
C ALA A 137 19.80 2.33 13.21
N GLY A 138 20.47 1.34 13.82
CA GLY A 138 21.10 0.23 13.12
C GLY A 138 20.09 -0.61 12.34
N ASN A 139 18.97 -1.00 12.94
CA ASN A 139 17.92 -1.77 12.25
C ASN A 139 17.28 -1.00 11.10
N VAL A 140 17.11 0.32 11.24
CA VAL A 140 16.61 1.20 10.16
C VAL A 140 17.60 1.23 9.00
N ALA A 141 18.88 1.47 9.27
CA ALA A 141 19.92 1.49 8.24
C ALA A 141 20.06 0.14 7.53
N GLN A 142 20.03 -0.95 8.29
CA GLN A 142 20.13 -2.29 7.75
C GLN A 142 18.91 -2.64 6.88
N SER A 143 17.71 -2.24 7.31
CA SER A 143 16.47 -2.40 6.54
C SER A 143 16.51 -1.57 5.25
N GLN A 144 16.97 -0.31 5.31
CA GLN A 144 17.15 0.55 4.13
C GLN A 144 18.10 -0.10 3.11
N ARG A 145 19.26 -0.58 3.58
CA ARG A 145 20.25 -1.26 2.75
C ARG A 145 19.67 -2.52 2.10
N PHE A 146 19.01 -3.37 2.87
CA PHE A 146 18.40 -4.60 2.37
C PHE A 146 17.32 -4.33 1.31
N LEU A 147 16.43 -3.36 1.55
CA LEU A 147 15.43 -2.96 0.57
C LEU A 147 16.11 -2.44 -0.70
N ARG A 148 17.20 -1.67 -0.58
CA ARG A 148 17.88 -1.11 -1.74
C ARG A 148 18.46 -2.20 -2.61
N GLU A 149 18.99 -3.26 -2.00
CA GLU A 149 19.52 -4.42 -2.70
C GLU A 149 18.40 -5.28 -3.32
N SER A 150 17.28 -5.45 -2.61
CA SER A 150 16.18 -6.33 -3.00
C SER A 150 15.19 -5.73 -4.01
N LEU A 151 15.03 -4.40 -4.00
CA LEU A 151 14.02 -3.67 -4.80
C LEU A 151 14.64 -2.77 -5.87
N LYS A 152 15.94 -2.90 -6.18
CA LYS A 152 16.74 -1.99 -7.04
C LYS A 152 15.99 -1.35 -8.21
N ASP A 153 15.23 -2.12 -8.99
CA ASP A 153 14.53 -1.67 -10.21
C ASP A 153 12.99 -1.59 -10.08
N LYS A 154 12.47 -1.89 -8.89
CA LYS A 154 11.03 -1.92 -8.59
C LYS A 154 10.57 -0.69 -7.83
N ASP A 155 11.41 -0.19 -6.92
CA ASP A 155 11.04 0.86 -5.98
C ASP A 155 12.26 1.70 -5.58
N ILE A 156 11.99 2.88 -5.02
CA ILE A 156 13.01 3.81 -4.53
C ILE A 156 12.94 3.88 -3.01
N ILE A 157 14.12 3.95 -2.41
CA ILE A 157 14.28 4.04 -0.96
C ILE A 157 15.07 5.29 -0.67
N SER A 158 14.57 6.06 0.28
CA SER A 158 15.15 7.36 0.64
C SER A 158 15.13 7.56 2.15
N LEU A 159 15.82 8.60 2.60
CA LEU A 159 15.78 9.07 3.99
C LEU A 159 14.37 9.46 4.45
N ARG A 160 13.40 9.65 3.53
CA ARG A 160 11.98 9.83 3.89
C ARG A 160 11.39 8.60 4.56
N ASP A 161 11.82 7.39 4.19
CA ASP A 161 11.40 6.16 4.85
C ASP A 161 11.93 6.11 6.30
N ALA A 162 13.18 6.51 6.52
CA ALA A 162 13.76 6.61 7.87
C ALA A 162 13.05 7.69 8.71
N ALA A 163 12.75 8.86 8.13
CA ALA A 163 11.99 9.91 8.79
C ALA A 163 10.59 9.43 9.21
N ARG A 164 9.88 8.74 8.31
CA ARG A 164 8.56 8.15 8.57
C ARG A 164 8.62 7.12 9.68
N PHE A 165 9.60 6.22 9.64
CA PHE A 165 9.83 5.24 10.69
C PHE A 165 10.01 5.91 12.07
N LEU A 166 10.88 6.91 12.17
CA LEU A 166 11.16 7.58 13.45
C LEU A 166 9.92 8.33 13.98
N LYS A 167 9.16 8.97 13.11
CA LYS A 167 7.89 9.63 13.46
C LYS A 167 6.86 8.62 13.96
N LEU A 168 6.68 7.50 13.24
CA LEU A 168 5.78 6.42 13.65
C LEU A 168 6.21 5.81 14.97
N PHE A 169 7.50 5.53 15.14
CA PHE A 169 8.03 5.00 16.38
C PHE A 169 7.74 5.93 17.56
N SER A 170 7.93 7.25 17.39
CA SER A 170 7.63 8.24 18.42
C SER A 170 6.15 8.26 18.80
N LEU A 171 5.23 8.21 17.83
CA LEU A 171 3.79 8.14 18.07
C LEU A 171 3.38 6.81 18.72
N LEU A 172 3.91 5.69 18.26
CA LEU A 172 3.62 4.38 18.84
C LEU A 172 4.09 4.31 20.29
N PHE A 173 5.20 4.98 20.63
CA PHE A 173 5.70 5.04 21.99
C PHE A 173 4.77 5.82 22.96
N SER A 174 3.80 6.60 22.46
CA SER A 174 2.73 7.17 23.30
C SER A 174 1.47 6.31 23.31
N TYR A 175 1.20 5.58 22.24
CA TYR A 175 -0.02 4.79 22.11
C TYR A 175 0.08 3.40 22.73
N VAL A 176 1.26 2.79 22.67
CA VAL A 176 1.49 1.49 23.30
C VAL A 176 1.63 1.73 24.81
N GLN A 177 0.76 1.09 25.59
CA GLN A 177 0.85 1.15 27.04
C GLN A 177 1.89 0.15 27.54
N ARG A 178 2.56 0.50 28.64
CA ARG A 178 3.41 -0.44 29.36
C ARG A 178 2.53 -1.29 30.27
N PRO A 179 2.46 -2.62 30.11
CA PRO A 179 1.98 -3.46 31.19
C PRO A 179 2.80 -3.18 32.45
N ASP A 180 2.16 -2.98 33.60
CA ASP A 180 2.74 -2.55 34.89
C ASP A 180 3.87 -3.45 35.47
N LYS A 181 4.29 -4.50 34.74
CA LYS A 181 5.40 -5.40 35.07
C LYS A 181 6.35 -5.71 33.91
N SER A 182 6.13 -5.12 32.73
CA SER A 182 6.97 -5.36 31.55
C SER A 182 8.22 -4.49 31.57
N SER A 183 9.35 -5.05 31.14
CA SER A 183 10.58 -4.29 31.00
C SER A 183 10.42 -3.21 29.93
N SER A 184 11.06 -2.05 30.13
CA SER A 184 11.07 -0.97 29.13
C SER A 184 11.57 -1.45 27.75
N SER A 185 12.36 -2.52 27.70
CA SER A 185 12.80 -3.18 26.47
C SER A 185 11.66 -3.85 25.69
N VAL A 186 10.67 -4.46 26.33
CA VAL A 186 9.52 -5.08 25.65
C VAL A 186 8.68 -4.00 24.97
N HIS A 187 8.47 -2.88 25.65
CA HIS A 187 7.75 -1.73 25.09
C HIS A 187 8.45 -1.14 23.86
N ILE A 188 9.76 -0.90 23.94
CA ILE A 188 10.56 -0.41 22.82
C ILE A 188 10.55 -1.41 21.65
N CYS A 189 10.72 -2.70 21.96
CA CYS A 189 10.70 -3.79 20.97
C CYS A 189 9.38 -3.83 20.20
N ARG A 190 8.25 -3.74 20.91
CA ARG A 190 6.91 -3.73 20.30
C ARG A 190 6.72 -2.53 19.36
N CYS A 191 7.05 -1.32 19.83
CA CYS A 191 6.97 -0.11 19.01
C CYS A 191 7.86 -0.21 17.76
N MET A 192 9.07 -0.74 17.93
CA MET A 192 10.01 -0.92 16.82
C MET A 192 9.53 -1.96 15.82
N THR A 193 8.95 -3.08 16.29
CA THR A 193 8.42 -4.14 15.44
C THR A 193 7.30 -3.62 14.54
N ILE A 194 6.36 -2.87 15.12
CA ILE A 194 5.25 -2.25 14.36
C ILE A 194 5.77 -1.20 13.39
N ALA A 195 6.66 -0.29 13.82
CA ALA A 195 7.17 0.76 12.93
C ALA A 195 8.00 0.19 11.77
N LEU A 196 8.86 -0.80 12.03
CA LEU A 196 9.67 -1.47 11.00
C LEU A 196 8.78 -2.22 10.02
N SER A 197 7.73 -2.89 10.51
CA SER A 197 6.85 -3.65 9.64
C SER A 197 6.11 -2.75 8.65
N LEU A 198 5.54 -1.65 9.15
CA LEU A 198 4.83 -0.64 8.37
C LEU A 198 5.73 0.03 7.31
N CYS A 199 6.98 0.36 7.64
CA CYS A 199 7.86 1.09 6.73
C CYS A 199 8.60 0.19 5.74
N TYR A 200 8.94 -1.04 6.13
CA TYR A 200 9.87 -1.89 5.38
C TYR A 200 9.29 -3.26 5.03
N TYR A 201 8.74 -3.99 6.00
CA TYR A 201 8.33 -5.39 5.80
C TYR A 201 7.18 -5.56 4.79
N PHE A 202 6.13 -4.74 4.90
CA PHE A 202 4.94 -4.87 4.05
C PHE A 202 5.16 -4.43 2.59
N ARG A 203 6.31 -3.82 2.27
CA ARG A 203 6.73 -3.51 0.89
C ARG A 203 7.25 -4.73 0.13
N LEU A 204 7.64 -5.78 0.85
CA LEU A 204 8.39 -6.91 0.33
C LEU A 204 7.49 -8.09 -0.04
N ASP A 205 7.95 -8.90 -1.00
CA ASP A 205 7.35 -10.21 -1.28
C ASP A 205 7.68 -11.26 -0.21
N TYR A 206 7.06 -12.44 -0.29
CA TYR A 206 7.24 -13.51 0.69
C TYR A 206 8.71 -13.92 0.90
N THR A 207 9.47 -14.07 -0.18
CA THR A 207 10.87 -14.52 -0.11
C THR A 207 11.78 -13.44 0.48
N GLN A 208 11.50 -12.19 0.14
CA GLN A 208 12.22 -11.03 0.64
C GLN A 208 11.93 -10.79 2.13
N ARG A 209 10.68 -11.00 2.57
CA ARG A 209 10.29 -10.92 3.99
C ARG A 209 11.08 -11.88 4.87
N GLN A 210 11.26 -13.13 4.42
CA GLN A 210 12.08 -14.12 5.14
C GLN A 210 13.54 -13.70 5.27
N LYS A 211 14.11 -13.08 4.23
CA LYS A 211 15.49 -12.57 4.26
C LYS A 211 15.62 -11.33 5.15
N LEU A 212 14.63 -10.42 5.12
CA LEU A 212 14.61 -9.28 6.02
C LEU A 212 14.59 -9.72 7.49
N ASP A 213 13.84 -10.78 7.82
CA ASP A 213 13.79 -11.35 9.17
C ASP A 213 15.15 -11.89 9.67
N GLN A 214 16.01 -12.35 8.76
CA GLN A 214 17.38 -12.78 9.08
C GLN A 214 18.34 -11.59 9.24
N VAL A 215 18.05 -10.49 8.56
CA VAL A 215 18.88 -9.29 8.54
C VAL A 215 18.60 -8.45 9.79
N VAL A 216 17.34 -8.17 10.10
CA VAL A 216 16.93 -7.40 11.28
C VAL A 216 17.38 -8.13 12.54
N SER A 217 18.07 -7.43 13.44
CA SER A 217 18.58 -8.05 14.68
C SER A 217 17.43 -8.65 15.47
N THR A 218 17.56 -9.90 15.90
CA THR A 218 16.54 -10.55 16.73
C THR A 218 16.36 -9.76 18.03
N LEU A 219 15.14 -9.26 18.24
CA LEU A 219 14.82 -8.53 19.46
C LEU A 219 14.49 -9.54 20.54
N ASN A 220 15.29 -9.56 21.60
CA ASN A 220 15.14 -10.51 22.70
C ASN A 220 15.26 -11.99 22.29
N ASN A 221 16.13 -12.32 21.32
CA ASN A 221 16.31 -13.68 20.77
C ASN A 221 15.06 -14.28 20.09
N VAL A 222 14.02 -13.48 19.84
CA VAL A 222 12.83 -13.90 19.09
C VAL A 222 12.92 -13.34 17.67
N PRO A 223 12.61 -14.14 16.62
CA PRO A 223 12.49 -13.65 15.25
C PRO A 223 11.49 -12.50 15.14
N PHE A 224 11.84 -11.47 14.36
CA PHE A 224 11.00 -10.29 14.14
C PHE A 224 9.62 -10.68 13.59
N SER A 225 9.58 -11.65 12.67
CA SER A 225 8.36 -12.20 12.06
C SER A 225 7.38 -12.77 13.08
N LYS A 226 7.86 -13.44 14.12
CA LYS A 226 7.01 -14.00 15.18
C LYS A 226 6.38 -12.91 16.05
N ASN A 227 7.17 -11.91 16.44
CA ASN A 227 6.65 -10.77 17.19
C ASN A 227 5.62 -9.99 16.35
N LEU A 228 5.90 -9.81 15.07
CA LEU A 228 4.99 -9.15 14.14
C LEU A 228 3.68 -9.93 13.99
N GLU A 229 3.74 -11.25 13.82
CA GLU A 229 2.54 -12.08 13.67
C GLU A 229 1.64 -12.00 14.91
N ALA A 230 2.24 -12.03 16.11
CA ALA A 230 1.49 -11.86 17.36
C ALA A 230 0.77 -10.50 17.43
N GLU A 231 1.41 -9.42 16.97
CA GLU A 231 0.78 -8.10 16.90
C GLU A 231 -0.30 -8.02 15.81
N ILE A 232 -0.11 -8.68 14.67
CA ILE A 232 -1.12 -8.78 13.60
C ILE A 232 -2.37 -9.50 14.11
N ASP A 233 -2.19 -10.63 14.79
CA ASP A 233 -3.28 -11.40 15.38
C ASP A 233 -4.00 -10.61 16.48
N ALA A 234 -3.25 -9.96 17.38
CA ALA A 234 -3.82 -9.14 18.45
C ALA A 234 -4.69 -7.99 17.90
N VAL A 235 -4.18 -7.25 16.91
CA VAL A 235 -4.90 -6.11 16.31
C VAL A 235 -6.05 -6.58 15.44
N SER A 236 -5.89 -7.65 14.65
CA SER A 236 -6.97 -8.16 13.81
C SER A 236 -8.16 -8.71 14.62
N GLY A 237 -7.92 -9.28 15.81
CA GLY A 237 -8.96 -9.73 16.74
C GLY A 237 -9.83 -8.61 17.33
N VAL A 238 -9.39 -7.35 17.23
CA VAL A 238 -10.17 -6.18 17.68
C VAL A 238 -11.39 -5.96 16.79
N PHE A 239 -11.27 -6.24 15.49
CA PHE A 239 -12.28 -5.92 14.50
C PHE A 239 -13.45 -6.91 14.53
N GLU A 240 -14.67 -6.41 14.39
CA GLU A 240 -15.86 -7.25 14.20
C GLU A 240 -15.99 -7.62 12.71
N MET A 241 -16.00 -8.91 12.39
CA MET A 241 -16.10 -9.39 11.02
C MET A 241 -17.57 -9.43 10.54
N PRO A 242 -17.86 -8.95 9.32
CA PRO A 242 -19.17 -9.16 8.70
C PRO A 242 -19.49 -10.66 8.52
N LYS A 243 -20.78 -11.00 8.53
CA LYS A 243 -21.22 -12.39 8.31
C LYS A 243 -20.75 -12.90 6.95
N GLY A 244 -20.18 -14.10 6.94
CA GLY A 244 -19.69 -14.75 5.71
C GLY A 244 -18.32 -14.27 5.23
N VAL A 245 -17.59 -13.49 6.01
CA VAL A 245 -16.19 -13.12 5.74
C VAL A 245 -15.27 -13.93 6.67
N ALA A 246 -14.33 -14.68 6.08
CA ALA A 246 -13.28 -15.35 6.85
C ALA A 246 -12.07 -14.44 7.03
N LEU A 247 -11.51 -14.46 8.24
CA LEU A 247 -10.33 -13.69 8.60
C LEU A 247 -9.05 -14.43 8.17
N ASN A 248 -8.72 -14.33 6.88
CA ASN A 248 -7.48 -14.89 6.34
C ASN A 248 -6.27 -13.99 6.60
N GLN A 249 -5.06 -14.52 6.38
CA GLN A 249 -3.82 -13.82 6.66
C GLN A 249 -3.69 -12.49 5.90
N VAL A 250 -4.13 -12.45 4.64
CA VAL A 250 -4.14 -11.22 3.82
C VAL A 250 -5.04 -10.15 4.43
N LEU A 251 -6.24 -10.54 4.89
CA LEU A 251 -7.16 -9.61 5.54
C LEU A 251 -6.61 -9.12 6.87
N LYS A 252 -5.97 -9.98 7.67
CA LYS A 252 -5.31 -9.57 8.93
C LYS A 252 -4.22 -8.53 8.68
N GLU A 253 -3.33 -8.78 7.72
CA GLU A 253 -2.28 -7.83 7.33
C GLU A 253 -2.88 -6.50 6.86
N ASN A 254 -3.89 -6.54 5.98
CA ASN A 254 -4.53 -5.32 5.49
C ASN A 254 -5.16 -4.49 6.61
N LEU A 255 -5.86 -5.14 7.55
CA LEU A 255 -6.47 -4.46 8.71
C LEU A 255 -5.41 -3.87 9.63
N PHE A 256 -4.35 -4.62 9.92
CA PHE A 256 -3.22 -4.16 10.73
C PHE A 256 -2.59 -2.90 10.16
N VAL A 257 -2.21 -2.92 8.88
CA VAL A 257 -1.53 -1.79 8.26
C VAL A 257 -2.46 -0.58 8.14
N LEU A 258 -3.71 -0.79 7.68
CA LEU A 258 -4.68 0.30 7.58
C LEU A 258 -4.96 0.94 8.95
N PHE A 259 -5.08 0.14 10.01
CA PHE A 259 -5.34 0.63 11.37
C PHE A 259 -4.28 1.64 11.79
N PHE A 260 -3.01 1.23 11.79
CA PHE A 260 -1.92 2.10 12.24
C PHE A 260 -1.73 3.32 11.33
N CYS A 261 -1.90 3.18 10.02
CA CYS A 261 -1.77 4.31 9.10
C CYS A 261 -2.87 5.35 9.30
N ILE A 262 -4.12 4.92 9.51
CA ILE A 262 -5.25 5.83 9.78
C ILE A 262 -5.08 6.52 11.13
N VAL A 263 -4.75 5.76 12.16
CA VAL A 263 -4.53 6.26 13.53
C VAL A 263 -3.42 7.31 13.58
N THR A 264 -2.31 7.05 12.90
CA THR A 264 -1.14 7.95 12.91
C THR A 264 -1.24 9.05 11.85
N ALA A 265 -2.33 9.09 11.07
CA ALA A 265 -2.50 9.93 9.89
C ALA A 265 -1.30 9.82 8.92
N THR A 266 -0.72 8.63 8.79
CA THR A 266 0.37 8.35 7.87
C THR A 266 -0.23 7.94 6.51
N PRO A 267 0.09 8.65 5.41
CA PRO A 267 -0.41 8.32 4.08
C PRO A 267 -0.03 6.91 3.66
N ILE A 268 -1.02 6.15 3.16
CA ILE A 268 -0.81 4.77 2.70
C ILE A 268 -1.40 4.55 1.31
N VAL A 269 -0.74 3.72 0.51
CA VAL A 269 -1.30 3.12 -0.70
C VAL A 269 -1.27 1.59 -0.57
N LEU A 270 -2.45 0.99 -0.68
CA LEU A 270 -2.64 -0.46 -0.79
C LEU A 270 -2.48 -0.87 -2.25
N VAL A 271 -1.52 -1.75 -2.52
CA VAL A 271 -1.26 -2.30 -3.86
C VAL A 271 -1.47 -3.81 -3.85
N GLY A 272 -2.29 -4.32 -4.76
CA GLY A 272 -2.46 -5.76 -4.93
C GLY A 272 -3.44 -6.10 -6.04
N LYS A 273 -3.52 -7.37 -6.46
CA LYS A 273 -4.41 -7.79 -7.54
C LYS A 273 -5.90 -7.54 -7.21
N PRO A 274 -6.77 -7.46 -8.24
CA PRO A 274 -8.22 -7.49 -8.03
C PRO A 274 -8.62 -8.72 -7.20
N GLY A 275 -9.49 -8.51 -6.20
CA GLY A 275 -9.90 -9.59 -5.29
C GLY A 275 -8.98 -9.84 -4.08
N ALA A 276 -7.88 -9.09 -3.91
CA ALA A 276 -6.99 -9.18 -2.74
C ALA A 276 -7.55 -8.49 -1.47
N SER A 277 -8.88 -8.50 -1.28
CA SER A 277 -9.60 -7.95 -0.12
C SER A 277 -9.35 -6.46 0.22
N LYS A 278 -8.80 -5.65 -0.68
CA LYS A 278 -8.48 -4.22 -0.46
C LYS A 278 -9.67 -3.39 0.02
N THR A 279 -10.71 -3.34 -0.80
CA THR A 279 -11.93 -2.56 -0.53
C THR A 279 -12.66 -3.11 0.70
N LEU A 280 -12.71 -4.44 0.84
CA LEU A 280 -13.30 -5.11 2.00
C LEU A 280 -12.61 -4.73 3.31
N SER A 281 -11.28 -4.71 3.34
CA SER A 281 -10.51 -4.29 4.54
C SER A 281 -10.82 -2.85 4.92
N PHE A 282 -10.97 -1.96 3.94
CA PHE A 282 -11.35 -0.57 4.19
C PHE A 282 -12.80 -0.43 4.68
N GLU A 283 -13.74 -1.21 4.15
CA GLU A 283 -15.14 -1.23 4.61
C GLU A 283 -15.24 -1.71 6.06
N ILE A 284 -14.52 -2.78 6.42
CA ILE A 284 -14.43 -3.28 7.81
C ILE A 284 -13.87 -2.18 8.72
N MET A 285 -12.79 -1.52 8.31
CA MET A 285 -12.20 -0.40 9.03
C MET A 285 -13.24 0.72 9.25
N ARG A 286 -13.94 1.13 8.20
CA ARG A 286 -14.98 2.17 8.26
C ARG A 286 -16.13 1.80 9.18
N SER A 287 -16.55 0.54 9.16
CA SER A 287 -17.61 0.04 10.05
C SER A 287 -17.17 0.03 11.51
N SER A 288 -15.92 -0.33 11.79
CA SER A 288 -15.38 -0.41 13.15
C SER A 288 -15.10 0.97 13.75
N PHE A 289 -14.70 1.93 12.91
CA PHE A 289 -14.58 3.35 13.28
C PHE A 289 -15.91 4.11 13.16
N SER A 290 -17.06 3.43 13.16
CA SER A 290 -18.37 4.08 13.31
C SER A 290 -18.62 4.49 14.76
N SER A 291 -19.58 5.39 14.99
CA SER A 291 -19.91 5.87 16.34
C SER A 291 -20.30 4.74 17.32
N SER A 292 -20.93 3.67 16.83
CA SER A 292 -21.28 2.49 17.65
C SER A 292 -20.12 1.49 17.76
N GLY A 293 -19.39 1.26 16.68
CA GLY A 293 -18.26 0.30 16.66
C GLY A 293 -17.07 0.75 17.51
N ILE A 294 -16.82 2.07 17.56
CA ILE A 294 -15.62 2.61 18.19
C ILE A 294 -15.57 2.37 19.71
N VAL A 295 -16.73 2.31 20.38
CA VAL A 295 -16.80 2.07 21.82
C VAL A 295 -16.26 0.67 22.15
N ARG A 296 -16.75 -0.35 21.45
CA ARG A 296 -16.30 -1.74 21.60
C ARG A 296 -14.84 -1.91 21.19
N MET A 297 -14.45 -1.23 20.11
CA MET A 297 -13.05 -1.24 19.67
C MET A 297 -12.11 -0.66 20.73
N LYS A 298 -12.49 0.45 21.41
CA LYS A 298 -11.67 1.01 22.50
C LYS A 298 -11.47 0.04 23.65
N GLU A 299 -12.49 -0.72 24.01
CA GLU A 299 -12.40 -1.73 25.09
C GLU A 299 -11.41 -2.82 24.72
N LYS A 300 -11.55 -3.43 23.53
CA LYS A 300 -10.62 -4.45 23.04
C LYS A 300 -9.19 -3.94 22.83
N LEU A 301 -9.02 -2.69 22.40
CA LEU A 301 -7.70 -2.07 22.25
C LEU A 301 -6.96 -1.95 23.60
N LYS A 302 -7.69 -1.65 24.68
CA LYS A 302 -7.13 -1.62 26.03
C LYS A 302 -6.63 -3.00 26.48
N GLU A 303 -7.35 -4.06 26.14
CA GLU A 303 -6.93 -5.45 26.45
C GLU A 303 -5.57 -5.79 25.82
N ILE A 304 -5.32 -5.30 24.61
CA ILE A 304 -4.04 -5.47 23.91
C ILE A 304 -3.02 -4.35 24.21
N HIS A 305 -3.25 -3.56 25.28
CA HIS A 305 -2.36 -2.50 25.74
C HIS A 305 -2.07 -1.44 24.67
N LEU A 306 -3.07 -1.09 23.86
CA LEU A 306 -3.02 0.01 22.89
C LEU A 306 -4.02 1.09 23.32
N ASP A 307 -3.51 2.21 23.81
CA ASP A 307 -4.31 3.39 24.15
C ASP A 307 -4.17 4.44 23.06
N VAL A 308 -4.98 4.26 22.03
CA VAL A 308 -4.93 5.06 20.82
C VAL A 308 -6.04 6.11 20.83
N PRO A 309 -5.77 7.38 20.48
CA PRO A 309 -6.80 8.39 20.35
C PRO A 309 -7.65 8.15 19.08
N ILE A 310 -8.57 7.20 19.15
CA ILE A 310 -9.49 6.91 18.05
C ILE A 310 -10.76 7.75 18.12
N LYS A 311 -11.15 8.30 16.95
CA LYS A 311 -12.40 9.02 16.70
C LYS A 311 -13.09 8.43 15.48
N PRO A 312 -14.43 8.59 15.36
CA PRO A 312 -15.13 8.13 14.17
C PRO A 312 -14.56 8.74 12.89
N ILE A 313 -14.43 7.93 11.83
CA ILE A 313 -13.84 8.41 10.57
C ILE A 313 -14.92 8.98 9.65
N GLN A 314 -14.67 10.18 9.12
CA GLN A 314 -15.47 10.75 8.04
C GLN A 314 -14.71 10.58 6.71
N THR A 315 -15.14 9.61 5.92
CA THR A 315 -14.50 9.29 4.63
C THR A 315 -15.07 10.15 3.51
N VAL A 316 -14.18 10.87 2.82
CA VAL A 316 -14.46 11.49 1.51
C VAL A 316 -13.77 10.64 0.45
N ALA A 317 -14.55 9.91 -0.33
CA ALA A 317 -14.06 9.02 -1.37
C ALA A 317 -14.04 9.69 -2.75
N PHE A 318 -13.03 9.37 -3.54
CA PHE A 318 -12.93 9.75 -4.95
C PHE A 318 -12.47 8.55 -5.76
N GLN A 319 -13.26 8.17 -6.76
CA GLN A 319 -12.92 7.09 -7.67
C GLN A 319 -12.10 7.66 -8.82
N CYS A 320 -10.86 7.21 -8.93
CA CYS A 320 -9.94 7.62 -9.97
C CYS A 320 -10.22 6.89 -11.29
N THR A 321 -10.01 7.61 -12.39
CA THR A 321 -10.18 7.16 -13.77
C THR A 321 -9.04 7.72 -14.63
N ARG A 322 -8.92 7.27 -15.88
CA ARG A 322 -7.94 7.80 -16.84
C ARG A 322 -8.21 9.26 -17.23
N ASP A 323 -9.42 9.77 -17.00
CA ASP A 323 -9.79 11.16 -17.30
C ASP A 323 -9.84 12.04 -16.04
N SER A 324 -9.36 11.52 -14.90
CA SER A 324 -9.35 12.27 -13.64
C SER A 324 -8.49 13.52 -13.72
N LYS A 325 -9.03 14.64 -13.24
CA LYS A 325 -8.35 15.94 -13.24
C LYS A 325 -7.83 16.31 -11.85
N PRO A 326 -6.74 17.09 -11.75
CA PRO A 326 -6.24 17.59 -10.47
C PRO A 326 -7.30 18.34 -9.64
N SER A 327 -8.19 19.09 -10.30
CA SER A 327 -9.25 19.86 -9.66
C SER A 327 -10.23 18.99 -8.86
N GLY A 328 -10.58 17.80 -9.37
CA GLY A 328 -11.50 16.90 -8.69
C GLY A 328 -10.93 16.37 -7.37
N ILE A 329 -9.66 16.01 -7.35
CA ILE A 329 -8.99 15.58 -6.11
C ILE A 329 -8.85 16.75 -5.13
N MET A 330 -8.50 17.96 -5.61
CA MET A 330 -8.41 19.14 -4.76
C MET A 330 -9.75 19.51 -4.12
N GLU A 331 -10.86 19.43 -4.85
CA GLU A 331 -12.19 19.68 -4.31
C GLU A 331 -12.53 18.69 -3.19
N ARG A 332 -12.31 17.40 -3.40
CA ARG A 332 -12.54 16.36 -2.39
C ARG A 332 -11.63 16.50 -1.18
N TRP A 333 -10.38 16.89 -1.40
CA TRP A 333 -9.45 17.20 -0.31
C TRP A 333 -9.93 18.41 0.50
N GLY A 334 -10.41 19.46 -0.18
CA GLY A 334 -11.02 20.63 0.46
C GLY A 334 -12.24 20.26 1.31
N GLN A 335 -13.13 19.40 0.80
CA GLN A 335 -14.26 18.86 1.55
C GLN A 335 -13.81 18.11 2.80
N ALA A 336 -12.78 17.26 2.71
CA ALA A 336 -12.22 16.57 3.87
C ALA A 336 -11.60 17.53 4.89
N MET A 337 -10.97 18.61 4.43
CA MET A 337 -10.35 19.61 5.27
C MET A 337 -11.38 20.40 6.10
N ILE A 338 -12.60 20.62 5.58
CA ILE A 338 -13.70 21.25 6.33
C ILE A 338 -14.02 20.42 7.59
N PHE A 339 -14.00 19.09 7.48
CA PHE A 339 -14.26 18.20 8.61
C PHE A 339 -13.17 18.22 9.68
N LEU A 340 -11.97 18.74 9.39
CA LEU A 340 -10.92 18.92 10.41
C LEU A 340 -11.34 19.90 11.51
N ASN A 341 -12.24 20.84 11.20
CA ASN A 341 -12.78 21.78 12.19
C ASN A 341 -13.77 21.15 13.17
N HIS A 342 -14.24 19.91 12.90
CA HIS A 342 -15.14 19.20 13.79
C HIS A 342 -14.34 18.29 14.75
N PRO A 343 -14.32 18.57 16.07
CA PRO A 343 -13.45 17.85 17.01
C PRO A 343 -13.84 16.38 17.22
N THR A 344 -15.04 15.98 16.80
CA THR A 344 -15.64 14.67 17.02
C THR A 344 -15.28 13.62 15.98
N VAL A 345 -14.75 14.02 14.81
CA VAL A 345 -14.46 13.11 13.70
C VAL A 345 -13.02 13.25 13.23
N ASN A 346 -12.48 12.17 12.67
CA ASN A 346 -11.21 12.18 11.95
C ASN A 346 -11.50 12.16 10.43
N PRO A 347 -11.17 13.23 9.68
CA PRO A 347 -11.34 13.24 8.24
C PRO A 347 -10.34 12.29 7.56
N LEU A 348 -10.84 11.58 6.55
CA LEU A 348 -10.04 10.66 5.74
C LEU A 348 -10.39 10.84 4.26
N VAL A 349 -9.37 10.95 3.41
CA VAL A 349 -9.51 10.90 1.95
C VAL A 349 -9.18 9.51 1.45
N LEU A 350 -10.13 8.92 0.72
CA LEU A 350 -9.95 7.65 0.02
C LEU A 350 -9.85 7.92 -1.49
N LEU A 351 -8.73 7.56 -2.11
CA LEU A 351 -8.60 7.50 -3.56
C LEU A 351 -8.66 6.05 -4.02
N ASP A 352 -9.81 5.66 -4.58
CA ASP A 352 -9.99 4.32 -5.13
C ASP A 352 -9.50 4.25 -6.58
N GLU A 353 -8.94 3.12 -6.99
CA GLU A 353 -8.32 2.90 -8.30
C GLU A 353 -7.29 3.99 -8.69
N ILE A 354 -6.49 4.47 -7.73
CA ILE A 354 -5.51 5.56 -7.92
C ILE A 354 -4.51 5.28 -9.05
N GLY A 355 -4.20 4.01 -9.33
CA GLY A 355 -3.36 3.60 -10.45
C GLY A 355 -3.93 3.96 -11.83
N LEU A 356 -5.24 4.14 -11.99
CA LEU A 356 -5.83 4.59 -13.26
C LEU A 356 -5.55 6.08 -13.51
N ALA A 357 -5.53 6.88 -12.45
CA ALA A 357 -5.25 8.32 -12.51
C ALA A 357 -3.78 8.63 -12.82
N GLU A 358 -2.87 7.67 -12.59
CA GLU A 358 -1.47 7.78 -12.99
C GLU A 358 -1.31 7.85 -14.52
N HIS A 359 -2.15 7.13 -15.26
CA HIS A 359 -2.16 7.11 -16.73
C HIS A 359 -3.00 8.24 -17.35
N SER A 360 -3.47 9.18 -16.54
CA SER A 360 -4.25 10.31 -17.05
C SER A 360 -3.36 11.34 -17.74
N THR A 361 -3.80 11.83 -18.89
CA THR A 361 -3.16 12.95 -19.61
C THR A 361 -3.12 14.23 -18.77
N HIS A 362 -4.05 14.39 -17.82
CA HIS A 362 -4.14 15.54 -16.93
C HIS A 362 -3.22 15.48 -15.70
N ARG A 363 -2.51 14.36 -15.48
CA ARG A 363 -1.55 14.17 -14.37
C ARG A 363 -2.10 14.60 -13.00
N PRO A 364 -3.29 14.10 -12.61
CA PRO A 364 -3.99 14.50 -11.38
C PRO A 364 -3.19 14.26 -10.11
N LEU A 365 -2.31 13.26 -10.10
CA LEU A 365 -1.55 12.86 -8.90
C LEU A 365 -0.39 13.80 -8.57
N LYS A 366 -0.02 14.75 -9.44
CA LYS A 366 1.09 15.70 -9.16
C LYS A 366 0.81 16.56 -7.93
N ILE A 367 -0.46 16.89 -7.67
CA ILE A 367 -0.88 17.66 -6.49
C ILE A 367 -0.59 16.92 -5.17
N LEU A 368 -0.53 15.58 -5.20
CA LEU A 368 -0.23 14.77 -4.02
C LEU A 368 1.18 15.05 -3.49
N HIS A 369 2.09 15.58 -4.33
CA HIS A 369 3.42 15.97 -3.90
C HIS A 369 3.35 17.00 -2.77
N GLN A 370 2.43 17.97 -2.88
CA GLN A 370 2.24 19.02 -1.88
C GLN A 370 1.33 18.54 -0.74
N LEU A 371 0.25 17.83 -1.05
CA LEU A 371 -0.75 17.42 -0.07
C LEU A 371 -0.24 16.37 0.94
N LEU A 372 0.68 15.50 0.51
CA LEU A 372 1.17 14.37 1.32
C LEU A 372 2.50 14.64 2.05
N GLU A 373 3.15 15.78 1.82
CA GLU A 373 4.42 16.11 2.47
C GLU A 373 4.23 16.43 3.97
N THR A 374 3.15 17.14 4.31
CA THR A 374 2.71 17.40 5.69
C THR A 374 1.22 17.11 5.83
N PRO A 375 0.82 15.83 5.84
CA PRO A 375 -0.58 15.45 5.80
C PRO A 375 -1.26 15.86 7.11
N LYS A 376 -2.30 16.70 6.99
CA LYS A 376 -3.16 17.10 8.11
C LYS A 376 -4.35 16.16 8.31
N ILE A 377 -4.64 15.35 7.29
CA ILE A 377 -5.76 14.42 7.23
C ILE A 377 -5.23 13.03 6.87
N ALA A 378 -5.93 11.97 7.30
CA ALA A 378 -5.57 10.62 6.92
C ALA A 378 -5.82 10.40 5.42
N PHE A 379 -4.91 9.67 4.76
CA PHE A 379 -4.98 9.39 3.34
C PHE A 379 -4.82 7.89 3.08
N VAL A 380 -5.74 7.32 2.31
CA VAL A 380 -5.70 5.94 1.85
C VAL A 380 -5.88 5.92 0.33
N GLY A 381 -4.90 5.37 -0.38
CA GLY A 381 -5.00 5.05 -1.80
C GLY A 381 -5.19 3.54 -2.00
N ILE A 382 -6.05 3.14 -2.92
CA ILE A 382 -6.21 1.75 -3.34
C ILE A 382 -5.83 1.64 -4.81
N SER A 383 -4.90 0.74 -5.12
CA SER A 383 -4.42 0.52 -6.49
C SER A 383 -4.28 -0.97 -6.79
N ASN A 384 -4.46 -1.32 -8.06
CA ASN A 384 -4.11 -2.64 -8.56
C ASN A 384 -2.62 -2.73 -8.97
N TRP A 385 -1.96 -1.58 -9.15
CA TRP A 385 -0.58 -1.49 -9.64
C TRP A 385 0.24 -0.55 -8.75
N ILE A 386 1.54 -0.77 -8.69
CA ILE A 386 2.46 0.12 -7.97
C ILE A 386 2.60 1.42 -8.77
N LEU A 387 2.48 2.57 -8.10
CA LEU A 387 2.62 3.88 -8.74
C LEU A 387 4.10 4.22 -9.02
N ASP A 388 4.36 5.34 -9.68
CA ASP A 388 5.71 5.87 -9.86
C ASP A 388 6.41 6.15 -8.51
N ALA A 389 7.74 6.20 -8.56
CA ALA A 389 8.52 6.40 -7.35
C ALA A 389 8.34 7.78 -6.72
N ALA A 390 8.00 8.81 -7.49
CA ALA A 390 7.80 10.15 -6.95
C ALA A 390 6.62 10.16 -5.97
N LYS A 391 5.51 9.46 -6.27
CA LYS A 391 4.35 9.38 -5.38
C LYS A 391 4.60 8.35 -4.29
N MET A 392 5.16 7.19 -4.63
CA MET A 392 5.42 6.11 -3.68
C MET A 392 6.41 6.51 -2.56
N ASN A 393 7.41 7.35 -2.85
CA ASN A 393 8.36 7.84 -1.83
C ASN A 393 7.71 8.70 -0.73
N ARG A 394 6.49 9.21 -0.96
CA ARG A 394 5.76 10.09 -0.04
C ARG A 394 4.73 9.33 0.82
N VAL A 395 4.51 8.05 0.54
CA VAL A 395 3.50 7.21 1.23
C VAL A 395 4.12 5.92 1.75
N ILE A 396 3.43 5.27 2.69
CA ILE A 396 3.69 3.87 2.99
C ILE A 396 3.03 3.01 1.90
N MET A 397 3.78 2.03 1.39
CA MET A 397 3.26 1.04 0.45
C MET A 397 3.02 -0.27 1.19
N HIS A 398 1.79 -0.77 1.12
CA HIS A 398 1.48 -2.16 1.46
C HIS A 398 1.33 -2.97 0.19
N GLN A 399 2.29 -3.85 -0.07
CA GLN A 399 2.24 -4.81 -1.15
C GLN A 399 1.51 -6.05 -0.65
N ILE A 400 0.26 -6.20 -1.07
CA ILE A 400 -0.58 -7.33 -0.72
C ILE A 400 -0.09 -8.56 -1.48
N ARG A 401 0.09 -9.65 -0.74
CA ARG A 401 0.53 -10.94 -1.29
C ARG A 401 -0.55 -11.51 -2.20
N ASP A 402 -0.11 -12.13 -3.28
CA ASP A 402 -1.00 -12.94 -4.12
C ASP A 402 -1.45 -14.16 -3.33
N LEU A 403 -2.76 -14.41 -3.30
CA LEU A 403 -3.33 -15.58 -2.64
C LEU A 403 -3.00 -16.84 -3.45
N SER A 404 -2.35 -17.80 -2.80
CA SER A 404 -2.17 -19.13 -3.37
C SER A 404 -3.48 -19.91 -3.32
N THR A 405 -3.57 -20.98 -4.10
CA THR A 405 -4.75 -21.84 -4.11
C THR A 405 -4.97 -22.55 -2.77
N LYS A 406 -3.88 -22.79 -2.04
CA LYS A 406 -3.92 -23.24 -0.64
C LYS A 406 -4.57 -22.19 0.27
N ASP A 407 -4.15 -20.93 0.18
CA ASP A 407 -4.73 -19.83 0.98
C ASP A 407 -6.23 -19.65 0.68
N LEU A 408 -6.63 -19.79 -0.59
CA LEU A 408 -8.03 -19.75 -1.01
C LEU A 408 -8.84 -20.89 -0.39
N THR A 409 -8.27 -22.10 -0.36
CA THR A 409 -8.90 -23.28 0.24
C THR A 409 -9.07 -23.12 1.75
N GLU A 410 -8.03 -22.68 2.45
CA GLU A 410 -8.09 -22.41 3.89
C GLU A 410 -9.15 -21.34 4.20
N THR A 411 -9.21 -20.28 3.39
CA THR A 411 -10.24 -19.23 3.51
C THR A 411 -11.64 -19.82 3.31
N ALA A 412 -11.85 -20.65 2.29
CA ALA A 412 -13.14 -21.26 2.00
C ALA A 412 -13.59 -22.25 3.08
N GLN A 413 -12.67 -23.05 3.62
CA GLN A 413 -12.92 -23.95 4.74
C GLN A 413 -13.32 -23.18 6.00
N GLU A 414 -12.67 -22.04 6.28
CA GLU A 414 -13.03 -21.20 7.42
C GLU A 414 -14.40 -20.53 7.22
N MET A 415 -14.72 -20.08 6.00
CA MET A 415 -16.07 -19.57 5.68
C MET A 415 -17.14 -20.64 5.93
N CYS A 416 -16.86 -21.90 5.57
CA CYS A 416 -17.74 -23.03 5.84
C CYS A 416 -17.92 -23.25 7.35
N ARG A 417 -16.82 -23.25 8.11
CA ARG A 417 -16.86 -23.42 9.57
C ARG A 417 -17.71 -22.35 10.25
N LEU A 418 -17.51 -21.08 9.88
CA LEU A 418 -18.27 -19.94 10.38
C LEU A 418 -19.76 -20.04 10.01
N HIS A 419 -20.06 -20.44 8.78
CA HIS A 419 -21.44 -20.66 8.34
C HIS A 419 -22.13 -21.75 9.18
N CYS A 420 -21.45 -22.89 9.42
CA CYS A 420 -21.99 -23.96 10.26
C CYS A 420 -22.22 -23.52 11.71
N LEU A 421 -21.38 -22.65 12.28
CA LEU A 421 -21.57 -22.11 13.63
C LEU A 421 -22.80 -21.20 13.72
N ILE A 422 -22.93 -20.25 12.78
CA ILE A 422 -24.07 -19.32 12.75
C ILE A 422 -25.39 -20.08 12.58
N SER A 423 -25.42 -21.10 11.72
CA SER A 423 -26.61 -21.93 11.50
C SER A 423 -27.00 -22.76 12.74
N LYS A 424 -26.02 -23.17 13.57
CA LYS A 424 -26.28 -23.86 14.85
C LYS A 424 -26.85 -22.91 15.91
N GLU A 425 -26.34 -21.67 16.00
CA GLU A 425 -26.81 -20.68 16.98
C GLU A 425 -28.20 -20.13 16.67
N ALA A 426 -28.57 -20.05 15.39
CA ALA A 426 -29.83 -19.44 14.96
C ALA A 426 -31.08 -20.31 15.18
N ASN A 427 -30.97 -21.53 15.74
CA ASN A 427 -32.07 -22.51 15.84
C ASN A 427 -32.83 -22.77 14.52
N ASN A 428 -32.28 -22.34 13.38
CA ASN A 428 -32.76 -22.66 12.06
C ASN A 428 -32.30 -24.09 11.75
N PHE A 429 -33.08 -25.06 12.19
CA PHE A 429 -33.03 -26.49 11.83
C PHE A 429 -33.26 -26.74 10.32
N ARG A 430 -32.99 -25.77 9.44
CA ARG A 430 -32.75 -26.07 8.04
C ARG A 430 -31.36 -26.69 7.98
N GLN A 431 -31.39 -28.02 8.03
CA GLN A 431 -30.39 -29.00 7.59
C GLN A 431 -29.06 -28.39 7.16
N VAL A 432 -27.97 -28.97 7.65
CA VAL A 432 -26.71 -29.00 6.90
C VAL A 432 -27.05 -29.41 5.46
N ILE A 433 -27.15 -28.41 4.56
CA ILE A 433 -27.75 -28.59 3.22
C ILE A 433 -26.90 -29.56 2.38
N CYS A 434 -25.61 -29.63 2.70
CA CYS A 434 -24.63 -30.53 2.09
C CYS A 434 -23.86 -31.31 3.18
N PRO A 435 -24.08 -32.63 3.34
CA PRO A 435 -23.36 -33.44 4.34
C PRO A 435 -21.85 -33.56 4.08
N ASN A 436 -21.38 -33.31 2.84
CA ASN A 436 -19.97 -33.32 2.45
C ASN A 436 -19.47 -31.94 1.95
N LEU A 437 -19.93 -30.84 2.56
CA LEU A 437 -19.57 -29.48 2.12
C LEU A 437 -18.05 -29.23 2.07
N GLN A 438 -17.28 -29.84 2.98
CA GLN A 438 -15.81 -29.74 2.95
C GLN A 438 -15.18 -30.45 1.74
N GLY A 439 -15.65 -31.66 1.41
CA GLY A 439 -15.20 -32.37 0.21
C GLY A 439 -15.59 -31.61 -1.07
N GLU A 440 -16.77 -31.00 -1.07
CA GLU A 440 -17.22 -30.16 -2.19
C GLU A 440 -16.34 -28.92 -2.39
N ILE A 441 -15.97 -28.22 -1.31
CA ILE A 441 -15.05 -27.08 -1.38
C ILE A 441 -13.69 -27.51 -1.92
N SER A 442 -13.16 -28.65 -1.48
CA SER A 442 -11.90 -29.19 -2.00
C SER A 442 -11.96 -29.48 -3.50
N ASN A 443 -13.09 -30.00 -3.97
CA ASN A 443 -13.32 -30.25 -5.39
C ASN A 443 -13.47 -28.94 -6.17
N ILE A 444 -14.17 -27.94 -5.63
CA ILE A 444 -14.29 -26.60 -6.22
C ILE A 444 -12.91 -25.95 -6.37
N THR A 445 -12.04 -26.02 -5.34
CA THR A 445 -10.66 -25.54 -5.45
C THR A 445 -9.92 -26.28 -6.56
N THR A 446 -10.05 -27.61 -6.62
CA THR A 446 -9.36 -28.40 -7.65
C THR A 446 -9.80 -28.03 -9.06
N VAL A 447 -11.08 -27.73 -9.26
CA VAL A 447 -11.61 -27.19 -10.53
C VAL A 447 -11.00 -25.81 -10.83
N TYR A 448 -11.02 -24.90 -9.86
CA TYR A 448 -10.45 -23.56 -10.01
C TYR A 448 -8.94 -23.59 -10.33
N ASP A 449 -8.19 -24.45 -9.66
CA ASP A 449 -6.76 -24.63 -9.89
C ASP A 449 -6.47 -25.10 -11.31
N LYS A 450 -7.27 -26.04 -11.82
CA LYS A 450 -7.16 -26.49 -13.21
C LYS A 450 -7.52 -25.40 -14.22
N ILE A 451 -8.54 -24.58 -13.94
CA ILE A 451 -8.92 -23.44 -14.79
C ILE A 451 -7.79 -22.41 -14.85
N ILE A 452 -7.17 -22.08 -13.72
CA ILE A 452 -6.09 -21.08 -13.66
C ILE A 452 -4.77 -21.59 -14.25
N GLN A 453 -4.45 -22.86 -14.06
CA GLN A 453 -3.23 -23.46 -14.59
C GLN A 453 -3.33 -23.80 -16.07
N ASP A 454 -4.53 -23.69 -16.65
CA ASP A 454 -4.74 -24.05 -18.05
C ASP A 454 -3.99 -23.10 -18.99
N GLN A 455 -3.21 -23.70 -19.89
CA GLN A 455 -2.37 -22.96 -20.83
C GLN A 455 -3.05 -22.70 -22.17
N SER A 456 -4.28 -23.18 -22.41
CA SER A 456 -4.96 -22.88 -23.67
C SER A 456 -5.66 -21.52 -23.63
N GLU A 457 -6.00 -21.02 -24.81
CA GLU A 457 -6.72 -19.75 -24.96
C GLU A 457 -8.19 -19.85 -24.52
N ALA A 458 -8.66 -21.06 -24.18
CA ALA A 458 -10.06 -21.34 -23.83
C ALA A 458 -10.53 -20.50 -22.62
N PHE A 459 -9.67 -20.31 -21.62
CA PHE A 459 -9.95 -19.49 -20.43
C PHE A 459 -9.36 -18.08 -20.51
N GLN A 460 -8.85 -17.69 -21.69
CA GLN A 460 -8.17 -16.41 -21.91
C GLN A 460 -8.82 -15.64 -23.08
N PRO A 461 -10.12 -15.29 -22.99
CA PRO A 461 -10.82 -14.62 -24.08
C PRO A 461 -10.11 -13.30 -24.43
N ASN A 462 -9.88 -13.08 -25.73
CA ASN A 462 -9.15 -11.92 -26.25
C ASN A 462 -7.72 -11.78 -25.69
N GLY A 463 -7.05 -12.89 -25.34
CA GLY A 463 -5.69 -12.88 -24.82
C GLY A 463 -5.56 -12.46 -23.35
N LYS A 464 -6.68 -12.27 -22.64
CA LYS A 464 -6.69 -11.89 -21.21
C LYS A 464 -6.38 -13.09 -20.34
N LYS A 465 -5.12 -13.21 -19.91
CA LYS A 465 -4.61 -14.32 -19.07
C LYS A 465 -5.34 -14.52 -17.73
N HIS A 466 -6.01 -13.51 -17.20
CA HIS A 466 -6.67 -13.54 -15.89
C HIS A 466 -8.13 -13.09 -15.98
N PHE A 467 -8.91 -13.78 -16.82
CA PHE A 467 -10.35 -13.51 -16.92
C PHE A 467 -11.09 -13.92 -15.64
N PHE A 468 -10.80 -15.12 -15.12
CA PHE A 468 -11.29 -15.57 -13.81
C PHE A 468 -10.30 -15.23 -12.70
N GLY A 469 -10.82 -14.77 -11.57
CA GLY A 469 -10.00 -14.42 -10.40
C GLY A 469 -10.60 -14.89 -9.09
N ALA A 470 -9.94 -14.51 -7.99
CA ALA A 470 -10.37 -14.92 -6.64
C ALA A 470 -11.80 -14.48 -6.30
N ARG A 471 -12.31 -13.40 -6.91
CA ARG A 471 -13.69 -12.94 -6.70
C ARG A 471 -14.71 -13.98 -7.17
N ASP A 472 -14.46 -14.62 -8.31
CA ASP A 472 -15.36 -15.63 -8.91
C ASP A 472 -15.35 -16.90 -8.06
N PHE A 473 -14.16 -17.30 -7.59
CA PHE A 473 -14.01 -18.38 -6.62
C PHE A 473 -14.81 -18.10 -5.33
N TYR A 474 -14.64 -16.93 -4.70
CA TYR A 474 -15.39 -16.59 -3.48
C TYR A 474 -16.89 -16.43 -3.73
N ALA A 475 -17.31 -16.03 -4.92
CA ALA A 475 -18.72 -15.98 -5.28
C ALA A 475 -19.32 -17.39 -5.41
N LEU A 476 -18.58 -18.33 -6.00
CA LEU A 476 -18.99 -19.74 -6.05
C LEU A 476 -19.06 -20.37 -4.65
N ILE A 477 -18.05 -20.16 -3.80
CA ILE A 477 -18.08 -20.66 -2.43
C ILE A 477 -19.30 -20.10 -1.69
N ARG A 478 -19.57 -18.79 -1.79
CA ARG A 478 -20.76 -18.18 -1.17
C ARG A 478 -22.06 -18.76 -1.71
N HIS A 479 -22.14 -19.06 -3.00
CA HIS A 479 -23.29 -19.74 -3.57
C HIS A 479 -23.46 -21.14 -2.99
N GLN A 480 -22.37 -21.93 -2.95
CA GLN A 480 -22.40 -23.30 -2.42
C GLN A 480 -22.77 -23.36 -0.93
N LEU A 481 -22.36 -22.37 -0.13
CA LEU A 481 -22.74 -22.28 1.29
C LEU A 481 -24.26 -22.12 1.51
N HIS A 482 -25.01 -21.61 0.53
CA HIS A 482 -26.45 -21.36 0.64
C HIS A 482 -27.31 -22.25 -0.26
N SER A 483 -26.69 -23.14 -1.04
CA SER A 483 -27.35 -23.96 -2.05
C SER A 483 -27.25 -25.44 -1.71
N GLU A 484 -28.02 -26.26 -2.44
CA GLU A 484 -27.85 -27.72 -2.36
C GLU A 484 -26.53 -28.16 -3.01
N SER A 485 -26.13 -29.41 -2.74
CA SER A 485 -24.91 -30.00 -3.27
C SER A 485 -24.79 -29.78 -4.77
N TYR A 486 -23.60 -29.44 -5.27
CA TYR A 486 -23.39 -29.31 -6.72
C TYR A 486 -23.71 -30.63 -7.46
N HIS A 487 -23.77 -31.77 -6.75
CA HIS A 487 -24.23 -33.03 -7.31
C HIS A 487 -25.69 -32.99 -7.80
N LYS A 488 -26.48 -32.02 -7.35
CA LYS A 488 -27.85 -31.80 -7.79
C LYS A 488 -27.97 -30.73 -8.89
N SER A 489 -27.15 -29.69 -8.84
CA SER A 489 -27.16 -28.61 -9.84
C SER A 489 -25.77 -27.98 -9.97
N LEU A 490 -25.30 -27.83 -11.21
CA LEU A 490 -24.05 -27.12 -11.55
C LEU A 490 -24.28 -25.63 -11.85
N GLU A 491 -25.45 -25.09 -11.52
CA GLU A 491 -25.79 -23.67 -11.71
C GLU A 491 -24.77 -22.71 -11.09
N GLY A 492 -24.22 -23.05 -9.92
CA GLY A 492 -23.16 -22.28 -9.27
C GLY A 492 -21.92 -22.12 -10.15
N PHE A 493 -21.46 -23.22 -10.77
CA PHE A 493 -20.31 -23.19 -11.68
C PHE A 493 -20.64 -22.40 -12.94
N ALA A 494 -21.81 -22.59 -13.55
CA ALA A 494 -22.21 -21.85 -14.75
C ALA A 494 -22.33 -20.33 -14.51
N ARG A 495 -22.78 -19.92 -13.32
CA ARG A 495 -22.90 -18.50 -12.95
C ARG A 495 -21.56 -17.81 -12.73
N ASN A 496 -20.60 -18.49 -12.11
CA ASN A 496 -19.35 -17.86 -11.66
C ASN A 496 -18.18 -18.13 -12.62
N PHE A 497 -18.17 -19.29 -13.28
CA PHE A 497 -17.20 -19.68 -14.29
C PHE A 497 -17.86 -19.78 -15.67
N GLY A 498 -18.76 -18.85 -16.00
CA GLY A 498 -19.41 -18.73 -17.31
C GLY A 498 -19.02 -17.44 -18.04
N GLY A 499 -19.81 -17.05 -19.03
CA GLY A 499 -19.67 -15.76 -19.72
C GLY A 499 -18.68 -15.73 -20.90
N ILE A 500 -18.09 -16.88 -21.26
CA ILE A 500 -17.29 -17.06 -22.47
C ILE A 500 -18.08 -17.92 -23.44
N ASP A 501 -18.51 -17.33 -24.55
CA ASP A 501 -19.30 -18.03 -25.57
C ASP A 501 -18.40 -18.63 -26.67
N THR A 502 -17.48 -19.51 -26.29
CA THR A 502 -16.66 -20.27 -27.23
C THR A 502 -16.84 -21.77 -27.05
N PRO A 503 -16.94 -22.56 -28.14
CA PRO A 503 -17.11 -24.01 -28.05
C PRO A 503 -15.90 -24.70 -27.41
N GLU A 504 -14.70 -24.15 -27.57
CA GLU A 504 -13.48 -24.64 -26.93
C GLU A 504 -13.51 -24.47 -25.41
N PHE A 505 -13.99 -23.32 -24.92
CA PHE A 505 -14.22 -23.08 -23.50
C PHE A 505 -15.21 -24.08 -22.91
N ARG A 506 -16.37 -24.26 -23.55
CA ARG A 506 -17.43 -25.17 -23.08
C ARG A 506 -16.89 -26.59 -22.95
N LYS A 507 -16.27 -27.11 -24.02
CA LYS A 507 -15.69 -28.46 -24.03
C LYS A 507 -14.66 -28.65 -22.93
N LYS A 508 -13.79 -27.65 -22.71
CA LYS A 508 -12.70 -27.76 -21.73
C LYS A 508 -13.18 -27.64 -20.30
N LEU A 509 -14.16 -26.78 -20.04
CA LEU A 509 -14.82 -26.68 -18.74
C LEU A 509 -15.55 -28.00 -18.41
N GLU A 510 -16.24 -28.59 -19.39
CA GLU A 510 -16.87 -29.91 -19.25
C GLU A 510 -15.84 -31.01 -18.94
N GLU A 511 -14.72 -31.06 -19.66
CA GLU A 511 -13.63 -32.01 -19.41
C GLU A 511 -13.09 -31.88 -17.96
N ILE A 512 -12.86 -30.66 -17.48
CA ILE A 512 -12.39 -30.41 -16.12
C ILE A 512 -13.44 -30.84 -15.09
N ILE A 513 -14.71 -30.49 -15.31
CA ILE A 513 -15.82 -30.84 -14.42
C ILE A 513 -15.99 -32.37 -14.36
N THR A 514 -15.99 -33.07 -15.49
CA THR A 514 -16.12 -34.52 -15.52
C THR A 514 -14.91 -35.19 -14.88
N GLN A 515 -13.70 -34.69 -15.10
CA GLN A 515 -12.48 -35.26 -14.52
C GLN A 515 -12.41 -35.08 -12.98
N VAL A 516 -12.87 -33.95 -12.46
CA VAL A 516 -12.75 -33.64 -11.02
C VAL A 516 -13.99 -34.06 -10.24
N LEU A 517 -15.18 -33.82 -10.77
CA LEU A 517 -16.46 -34.07 -10.09
C LEU A 517 -17.08 -35.43 -10.44
N GLY A 518 -16.59 -36.10 -11.50
CA GLY A 518 -17.13 -37.40 -11.94
C GLY A 518 -18.55 -37.32 -12.50
N MET A 519 -18.97 -36.14 -12.98
CA MET A 519 -20.34 -35.90 -13.48
C MET A 519 -20.36 -35.79 -15.01
N GLU A 520 -21.30 -36.49 -15.66
CA GLU A 520 -21.50 -36.39 -17.11
C GLU A 520 -22.25 -35.09 -17.48
N PRO A 521 -21.83 -34.38 -18.55
CA PRO A 521 -22.42 -33.10 -18.96
C PRO A 521 -23.91 -33.15 -19.36
N GLN A 522 -24.49 -34.33 -19.60
CA GLN A 522 -25.87 -34.44 -20.10
C GLN A 522 -26.96 -34.00 -19.10
N LYS A 523 -26.60 -33.79 -17.82
CA LYS A 523 -27.46 -33.14 -16.80
C LYS A 523 -27.11 -31.66 -16.57
N VAL A 524 -26.17 -31.11 -17.33
CA VAL A 524 -25.67 -29.74 -17.21
C VAL A 524 -26.59 -28.85 -18.04
N VAL A 525 -27.32 -28.01 -17.32
CA VAL A 525 -28.31 -27.02 -17.77
C VAL A 525 -27.96 -26.43 -19.15
N PRO A 526 -28.94 -26.15 -20.03
CA PRO A 526 -28.71 -25.38 -21.24
C PRO A 526 -28.14 -24.00 -20.87
N ILE A 527 -26.89 -23.74 -21.24
CA ILE A 527 -26.21 -22.44 -21.11
C ILE A 527 -26.38 -21.66 -22.41
#